data_AF-A0A8R2D3E1-F1
#
_entry.id   AF-A0A8R2D3E1-F1
#
_cell.length_a   1.000
_cell.length_b   1.000
_cell.length_c   1.000
_cell.angle_alpha   90.00
_cell.angle_beta   90.00
_cell.angle_gamma   90.00
#
_symmetry.space_group_name_H-M   'P 1'
#
loop_
_entity.id
_entity.type
_entity.pdbx_description
1 polymer ?
#
loop_
_entity_poly.entity_id
_entity_poly.type
_entity_poly.pdbx_seq_one_letter_code
_entity_poly.pdbx_strand_id
1 'polypeptide(L)'
;MLDRLYENRCPVSNVFADRTVTTAAMAQKFEVTENQWAAIETIVKLLKPLQVITTVFCGEKYCSISMVRPLLNIVIEKHLQPQINDDEIAQNFKYIVIQELKDRFKLNWNPSSVVSARQIASFLDRRYKDLEHEAADAREEIRTRVKSLLDVISEHDDDMQIQTSETKNSFGGLAFLYGDKGNCKARISARPTVSADVSRA
;
A
#
# COMPACT_ATOMS: atom_id res chain seq x y z
N MET A 1 9.47 -21.04 -9.98
CA MET A 1 10.50 -22.00 -10.42
C MET A 1 10.89 -22.94 -9.29
N LEU A 2 11.45 -22.45 -8.17
CA LEU A 2 11.83 -23.32 -7.03
C LEU A 2 10.67 -24.13 -6.45
N ASP A 3 9.48 -23.53 -6.34
CA ASP A 3 8.26 -24.21 -5.90
C ASP A 3 7.95 -25.44 -6.78
N ARG A 4 8.03 -25.27 -8.10
CA ARG A 4 7.85 -26.35 -9.09
C ARG A 4 8.95 -27.40 -9.04
N LEU A 5 10.19 -27.00 -8.77
CA LEU A 5 11.31 -27.93 -8.61
C LEU A 5 11.09 -28.81 -7.38
N TYR A 6 10.66 -28.22 -6.27
CA TYR A 6 10.35 -28.93 -5.03
C TYR A 6 9.15 -29.89 -5.19
N GLU A 7 8.06 -29.44 -5.82
CA GLU A 7 6.91 -30.30 -6.15
C GLU A 7 7.29 -31.53 -6.98
N ASN A 8 8.26 -31.37 -7.90
CA ASN A 8 8.70 -32.45 -8.80
C ASN A 8 9.94 -33.20 -8.30
N ARG A 9 10.24 -33.16 -6.98
CA ARG A 9 11.40 -33.86 -6.38
C ARG A 9 11.44 -35.35 -6.74
N CYS A 10 10.33 -36.07 -6.60
CA CYS A 10 10.26 -37.50 -6.91
C CYS A 10 10.45 -37.79 -8.42
N PRO A 11 9.72 -37.13 -9.34
CA PRO A 11 9.98 -37.24 -10.77
C PRO A 11 11.44 -36.96 -11.16
N VAL A 12 12.05 -35.91 -10.61
CA VAL A 12 13.45 -35.54 -10.89
C VAL A 12 14.41 -36.64 -10.43
N SER A 13 14.20 -37.18 -9.22
CA SER A 13 15.00 -38.29 -8.70
C SER A 13 14.86 -39.56 -9.56
N ASN A 14 13.64 -39.86 -10.03
CA ASN A 14 13.39 -41.02 -10.90
C ASN A 14 14.13 -40.89 -12.25
N VAL A 15 14.13 -39.71 -12.85
CA VAL A 15 14.85 -39.46 -14.12
C VAL A 15 16.36 -39.62 -13.93
N PHE A 16 16.92 -39.24 -12.78
CA PHE A 16 18.34 -39.45 -12.49
C PHE A 16 18.69 -40.91 -12.18
N ALA A 17 17.73 -41.68 -11.63
CA ALA A 17 17.88 -43.11 -11.41
C ALA A 17 17.80 -43.92 -12.71
N ASP A 18 17.06 -43.44 -13.70
CA ASP A 18 16.90 -44.11 -15.00
C ASP A 18 18.17 -44.03 -15.86
N ARG A 19 18.81 -45.20 -16.06
CA ARG A 19 20.03 -45.35 -16.85
C ARG A 19 19.81 -45.33 -18.36
N THR A 20 18.57 -45.42 -18.82
CA THR A 20 18.22 -45.31 -20.24
C THR A 20 18.21 -43.85 -20.70
N VAL A 21 17.94 -42.92 -19.78
CA VAL A 21 17.87 -41.48 -20.02
C VAL A 21 19.09 -40.74 -19.46
N THR A 22 19.61 -41.16 -18.30
CA THR A 22 20.68 -40.45 -17.58
C THR A 22 21.92 -41.33 -17.35
N THR A 23 23.04 -40.97 -17.97
CA THR A 23 24.34 -41.60 -17.73
C THR A 23 24.79 -41.41 -16.27
N ALA A 24 25.53 -42.37 -15.71
CA ALA A 24 26.03 -42.31 -14.33
C ALA A 24 26.80 -41.01 -14.01
N ALA A 25 27.64 -40.54 -14.93
CA ALA A 25 28.37 -39.27 -14.77
C ALA A 25 27.46 -38.04 -14.72
N MET A 26 26.32 -38.07 -15.43
CA MET A 26 25.33 -36.99 -15.38
C MET A 26 24.53 -37.03 -14.09
N ALA A 27 24.10 -38.23 -13.67
CA ALA A 27 23.37 -38.41 -12.41
C ALA A 27 24.18 -37.90 -11.22
N GLN A 28 25.48 -38.24 -11.14
CA GLN A 28 26.36 -37.78 -10.07
C GLN A 28 26.59 -36.25 -10.09
N LYS A 29 26.60 -35.64 -11.28
CA LYS A 29 26.77 -34.18 -11.43
C LYS A 29 25.51 -33.40 -11.01
N PHE A 30 24.33 -33.96 -11.24
CA PHE A 30 23.05 -33.31 -10.97
C PHE A 30 22.36 -33.80 -9.70
N GLU A 31 23.01 -34.66 -8.92
CA GLU A 31 22.47 -35.19 -7.69
C GLU A 31 22.23 -34.06 -6.68
N VAL A 32 20.96 -33.85 -6.34
CA VAL A 32 20.55 -32.93 -5.29
C VAL A 32 20.46 -33.74 -4.00
N THR A 33 21.35 -33.43 -3.06
CA THR A 33 21.40 -34.08 -1.74
C THR A 33 20.18 -33.72 -0.89
N GLU A 34 19.87 -34.56 0.10
CA GLU A 34 18.77 -34.31 1.05
C GLU A 34 18.87 -32.95 1.73
N ASN A 35 20.09 -32.54 2.12
CA ASN A 35 20.34 -31.23 2.72
C ASN A 35 20.01 -30.07 1.76
N GLN A 36 20.28 -30.24 0.46
CA GLN A 36 19.93 -29.25 -0.55
C GLN A 36 18.41 -29.20 -0.78
N TRP A 37 17.70 -30.33 -0.74
CA TRP A 37 16.25 -30.35 -0.79
C TRP A 37 15.61 -29.64 0.41
N ALA A 38 16.15 -29.85 1.61
CA ALA A 38 15.72 -29.14 2.81
C ALA A 38 15.96 -27.62 2.70
N ALA A 39 17.12 -27.20 2.18
CA ALA A 39 17.41 -25.80 1.92
C ALA A 39 16.43 -25.17 0.90
N ILE A 40 16.11 -25.89 -0.19
CA ILE A 40 15.11 -25.46 -1.18
C ILE A 40 13.74 -25.31 -0.52
N GLU A 41 13.31 -26.27 0.29
CA GLU A 41 12.04 -26.22 1.01
C GLU A 41 11.95 -24.97 1.90
N THR A 42 13.00 -24.70 2.68
CA THR A 42 13.08 -23.53 3.55
C THR A 42 13.00 -22.24 2.74
N ILE A 43 13.74 -22.13 1.64
CA ILE A 43 13.71 -20.95 0.76
C ILE A 43 12.32 -20.75 0.12
N VAL A 44 11.67 -21.82 -0.33
CA VAL A 44 10.32 -21.75 -0.91
C VAL A 44 9.32 -21.19 0.10
N LYS A 45 9.37 -21.66 1.36
CA LYS A 45 8.53 -21.14 2.46
C LYS A 45 8.80 -19.67 2.73
N LEU A 46 10.07 -19.25 2.79
CA LEU A 46 10.48 -17.87 3.06
C LEU A 46 10.13 -16.90 1.91
N LEU A 47 10.10 -17.38 0.67
CA LEU A 47 9.71 -16.57 -0.50
C LEU A 47 8.19 -16.39 -0.62
N LYS A 48 7.38 -17.25 0.03
CA LYS A 48 5.91 -17.21 -0.10
C LYS A 48 5.28 -15.86 0.29
N PRO A 49 5.64 -15.22 1.42
CA PRO A 49 5.12 -13.90 1.78
C PRO A 49 5.46 -12.83 0.73
N LEU A 50 6.65 -12.89 0.14
CA LEU A 50 7.09 -11.96 -0.92
C LEU A 50 6.30 -12.18 -2.22
N GLN A 51 5.97 -13.43 -2.55
CA GLN A 51 5.08 -13.74 -3.67
C GLN A 51 3.67 -13.17 -3.45
N VAL A 52 3.14 -13.30 -2.23
CA VAL A 52 1.79 -12.82 -1.91
C VAL A 52 1.73 -11.29 -2.00
N ILE A 53 2.66 -10.58 -1.38
CA ILE A 53 2.66 -9.10 -1.41
C ILE A 53 2.88 -8.56 -2.83
N THR A 54 3.74 -9.17 -3.64
CA THR A 54 3.92 -8.77 -5.04
C THR A 54 2.66 -9.01 -5.87
N THR A 55 1.95 -10.12 -5.62
CA THR A 55 0.65 -10.37 -6.26
C THR A 55 -0.38 -9.30 -5.90
N VAL A 56 -0.42 -8.88 -4.62
CA VAL A 56 -1.29 -7.78 -4.17
C VAL A 56 -0.89 -6.47 -4.86
N PHE A 57 0.40 -6.16 -4.97
CA PHE A 57 0.88 -4.95 -5.64
C PHE A 57 0.67 -4.96 -7.16
N CYS A 58 0.66 -6.13 -7.81
CA CYS A 58 0.33 -6.26 -9.22
C CYS A 58 -1.19 -6.26 -9.47
N GLY A 59 -2.01 -6.18 -8.43
CA GLY A 59 -3.47 -6.12 -8.54
C GLY A 59 -3.96 -4.77 -9.05
N GLU A 60 -4.48 -4.73 -10.28
CA GLU A 60 -4.96 -3.52 -10.96
C GLU A 60 -6.08 -2.78 -10.19
N LYS A 61 -6.93 -3.51 -9.47
CA LYS A 61 -8.14 -2.95 -8.81
C LYS A 61 -7.87 -2.28 -7.46
N TYR A 62 -6.73 -2.55 -6.82
CA TYR A 62 -6.51 -2.19 -5.41
C TYR A 62 -5.12 -1.65 -5.10
N CYS A 63 -4.16 -1.68 -6.03
CA CYS A 63 -2.81 -1.19 -5.75
C CYS A 63 -2.75 0.34 -5.84
N SER A 64 -2.99 1.01 -4.71
CA SER A 64 -2.68 2.42 -4.53
C SER A 64 -1.30 2.58 -3.89
N ILE A 65 -0.60 3.66 -4.26
CA ILE A 65 0.72 4.00 -3.69
C ILE A 65 0.68 4.16 -2.15
N SER A 66 -0.51 4.41 -1.58
CA SER A 66 -0.79 4.46 -0.15
C SER A 66 -0.63 3.11 0.58
N MET A 67 -0.74 1.98 -0.11
CA MET A 67 -0.68 0.65 0.50
C MET A 67 0.74 0.09 0.58
N VAL A 68 1.68 0.64 -0.19
CA VAL A 68 3.02 0.07 -0.35
C VAL A 68 3.78 0.01 0.96
N ARG A 69 3.87 1.14 1.68
CA ARG A 69 4.61 1.22 2.94
C ARG A 69 3.94 0.41 4.07
N PRO A 70 2.62 0.52 4.30
CA PRO A 70 1.95 -0.31 5.31
C PRO A 70 2.13 -1.81 5.08
N LEU A 71 1.94 -2.29 3.84
CA LEU A 71 2.02 -3.73 3.56
C LEU A 71 3.44 -4.27 3.69
N LEU A 72 4.45 -3.51 3.28
CA LEU A 72 5.84 -3.90 3.46
C LEU A 72 6.20 -4.04 4.95
N ASN A 73 5.76 -3.10 5.78
CA ASN A 73 6.01 -3.19 7.23
C ASN A 73 5.30 -4.39 7.85
N ILE A 74 4.06 -4.70 7.44
CA ILE A 74 3.36 -5.91 7.88
C ILE A 74 4.14 -7.18 7.49
N VAL A 75 4.69 -7.25 6.28
CA VAL A 75 5.48 -8.42 5.84
C VAL A 75 6.77 -8.53 6.66
N ILE A 76 7.43 -7.42 6.93
CA ILE A 76 8.65 -7.39 7.75
C ILE A 76 8.34 -7.88 9.17
N GLU A 77 7.29 -7.35 9.80
CA GLU A 77 6.93 -7.65 11.18
C GLU A 77 6.39 -9.07 11.36
N LYS A 78 5.50 -9.54 10.46
CA LYS A 78 4.80 -10.82 10.66
C LYS A 78 5.51 -12.01 10.04
N HIS A 79 6.29 -11.81 8.98
CA HIS A 79 6.80 -12.92 8.16
C HIS A 79 8.32 -12.98 8.05
N LEU A 80 9.03 -11.85 8.22
CA LEU A 80 10.48 -11.81 8.07
C LEU A 80 11.24 -11.64 9.40
N GLN A 81 10.55 -11.49 10.53
CA GLN A 81 11.24 -11.41 11.81
C GLN A 81 12.08 -12.68 12.08
N PRO A 82 13.37 -12.52 12.45
CA PRO A 82 14.20 -13.64 12.86
C PRO A 82 13.59 -14.37 14.06
N GLN A 83 13.49 -15.69 13.98
CA GLN A 83 13.00 -16.56 15.05
C GLN A 83 14.15 -17.39 15.60
N ILE A 84 14.06 -17.78 16.88
CA ILE A 84 15.09 -18.56 17.58
C ILE A 84 15.34 -19.92 16.91
N ASN A 85 14.31 -20.48 16.28
CA ASN A 85 14.36 -21.78 15.62
C ASN A 85 14.76 -21.71 14.14
N ASP A 86 15.15 -20.54 13.64
CA ASP A 86 15.54 -20.39 12.24
C ASP A 86 16.92 -21.01 11.98
N ASP A 87 17.01 -21.83 10.93
CA ASP A 87 18.30 -22.29 10.38
C ASP A 87 19.16 -21.11 9.90
N GLU A 88 20.47 -21.30 9.81
CA GLU A 88 21.42 -20.27 9.34
C GLU A 88 21.01 -19.66 7.99
N ILE A 89 20.54 -20.49 7.05
CA ILE A 89 20.04 -20.05 5.74
C ILE A 89 18.84 -19.11 5.90
N ALA A 90 17.91 -19.46 6.79
CA ALA A 90 16.71 -18.67 7.04
C ALA A 90 17.04 -17.34 7.72
N GLN A 91 17.96 -17.33 8.69
CA GLN A 91 18.42 -16.11 9.35
C GLN A 91 19.10 -15.16 8.36
N ASN A 92 20.05 -15.67 7.57
CA ASN A 92 20.76 -14.88 6.57
C ASN A 92 19.80 -14.33 5.52
N PHE A 93 18.86 -15.15 5.02
CA PHE A 93 17.84 -14.70 4.09
C PHE A 93 16.99 -13.56 4.66
N LYS A 94 16.43 -13.75 5.86
CA LYS A 94 15.59 -12.73 6.52
C LYS A 94 16.35 -11.44 6.73
N TYR A 95 17.59 -11.51 7.21
CA TYR A 95 18.44 -10.33 7.42
C TYR A 95 18.66 -9.55 6.12
N ILE A 96 19.12 -10.23 5.06
CA ILE A 96 19.39 -9.58 3.77
C ILE A 96 18.11 -8.97 3.18
N VAL A 97 17.01 -9.72 3.18
CA VAL A 97 15.73 -9.23 2.62
C VAL A 97 15.21 -8.03 3.40
N ILE A 98 15.26 -8.06 4.74
CA ILE A 98 14.83 -6.91 5.55
C ILE A 98 15.68 -5.67 5.22
N GLN A 99 17.00 -5.82 5.12
CA GLN A 99 17.89 -4.71 4.78
C GLN A 99 17.57 -4.15 3.39
N GLU A 100 17.47 -5.00 2.37
CA GLU A 100 17.15 -4.59 1.00
C GLU A 100 15.78 -3.92 0.89
N LEU A 101 14.76 -4.43 1.60
CA LEU A 101 13.43 -3.81 1.61
C LEU A 101 13.45 -2.44 2.29
N LYS A 102 14.14 -2.32 3.44
CA LYS A 102 14.25 -1.05 4.16
C LYS A 102 14.99 0.01 3.35
N ASP A 103 16.07 -0.37 2.69
CA ASP A 103 16.88 0.52 1.86
C ASP A 103 16.12 0.96 0.60
N ARG A 104 15.65 0.02 -0.22
CA ARG A 104 14.98 0.31 -1.49
C ARG A 104 13.70 1.11 -1.33
N PHE A 105 12.92 0.84 -0.28
CA PHE A 105 11.66 1.53 -0.01
C PHE A 105 11.78 2.70 0.97
N LYS A 106 12.99 2.96 1.49
CA LYS A 106 13.30 4.01 2.48
C LYS A 106 12.32 3.96 3.65
N LEU A 107 12.21 2.79 4.29
CA LEU A 107 11.24 2.54 5.36
C LEU A 107 11.69 3.13 6.70
N ASN A 108 13.00 3.31 6.89
CA ASN A 108 13.54 3.93 8.09
C ASN A 108 13.36 5.45 8.07
N TRP A 109 13.12 6.02 9.25
CA TRP A 109 13.05 7.46 9.46
C TRP A 109 14.31 7.96 10.17
N ASN A 110 14.92 8.99 9.62
CA ASN A 110 16.06 9.68 10.23
C ASN A 110 15.69 11.16 10.42
N PRO A 111 16.30 11.89 11.36
CA PRO A 111 16.02 13.31 11.57
C PRO A 111 16.28 14.20 10.33
N SER A 112 17.17 13.76 9.44
CA SER A 112 17.45 14.43 8.16
C SER A 112 16.54 13.98 7.01
N SER A 113 15.58 13.10 7.26
CA SER A 113 14.67 12.58 6.25
C SER A 113 13.61 13.62 5.88
N VAL A 114 13.28 13.67 4.59
CA VAL A 114 12.20 14.52 4.07
C VAL A 114 10.96 13.67 3.86
N VAL A 115 9.80 14.24 4.15
CA VAL A 115 8.50 13.59 3.91
C VAL A 115 8.32 13.29 2.42
N SER A 116 8.16 12.02 2.10
CA SER A 116 7.97 11.55 0.73
C SER A 116 6.50 11.53 0.31
N ALA A 117 6.24 11.63 -0.99
CA ALA A 117 4.89 11.50 -1.55
C ALA A 117 4.19 10.17 -1.16
N ARG A 118 4.97 9.09 -0.95
CA ARG A 118 4.45 7.79 -0.50
C ARG A 118 3.89 7.84 0.92
N GLN A 119 4.56 8.58 1.81
CA GLN A 119 4.10 8.77 3.19
C GLN A 119 2.85 9.65 3.23
N ILE A 120 2.82 10.72 2.44
CA ILE A 120 1.62 11.57 2.30
C ILE A 120 0.46 10.76 1.73
N ALA A 121 0.68 9.98 0.68
CA ALA A 121 -0.36 9.13 0.11
C ALA A 121 -0.90 8.09 1.12
N SER A 122 -0.02 7.52 1.94
CA SER A 122 -0.42 6.60 3.02
C SER A 122 -1.28 7.32 4.07
N PHE A 123 -0.92 8.55 4.43
CA PHE A 123 -1.68 9.38 5.36
C PHE A 123 -3.07 9.78 4.82
N LEU A 124 -3.17 10.08 3.53
CA LEU A 124 -4.43 10.45 2.88
C LEU A 124 -5.39 9.26 2.71
N ASP A 125 -4.90 8.03 2.76
CA ASP A 125 -5.73 6.85 2.75
C ASP A 125 -6.35 6.62 4.14
N ARG A 126 -7.68 6.65 4.22
CA ARG A 126 -8.43 6.49 5.47
C ARG A 126 -8.03 5.23 6.24
N ARG A 127 -7.62 4.15 5.56
CA ARG A 127 -7.21 2.88 6.20
C ARG A 127 -5.91 3.00 6.97
N TYR A 128 -5.05 3.96 6.63
CA TYR A 128 -3.71 4.10 7.20
C TYR A 128 -3.46 5.49 7.80
N LYS A 129 -4.54 6.21 8.13
CA LYS A 129 -4.51 7.59 8.66
C LYS A 129 -3.64 7.75 9.90
N ASP A 130 -3.62 6.75 10.77
CA ASP A 130 -2.86 6.77 12.02
C ASP A 130 -1.36 6.46 11.81
N LEU A 131 -0.98 6.07 10.59
CA LEU A 131 0.38 5.78 10.17
C LEU A 131 1.10 4.82 11.13
N GLU A 132 0.40 3.78 11.63
CA GLU A 132 0.94 2.82 12.61
C GLU A 132 2.25 2.15 12.17
N HIS A 133 2.45 2.07 10.86
CA HIS A 133 3.63 1.53 10.21
C HIS A 133 4.83 2.49 10.19
N GLU A 134 4.67 3.78 10.51
CA GLU A 134 5.76 4.76 10.57
C GLU A 134 6.22 5.02 12.01
N ALA A 135 7.47 5.45 12.18
CA ALA A 135 8.01 5.91 13.47
C ALA A 135 7.25 7.15 13.98
N ALA A 136 7.14 7.31 15.31
CA ALA A 136 6.37 8.40 15.93
C ALA A 136 6.79 9.79 15.42
N ASP A 137 8.10 10.04 15.34
CA ASP A 137 8.65 11.31 14.84
C ASP A 137 8.24 11.59 13.38
N ALA A 138 8.23 10.55 12.54
CA ALA A 138 7.81 10.66 11.15
C ALA A 138 6.33 11.05 11.03
N ARG A 139 5.47 10.55 11.93
CA ARG A 139 4.03 10.83 11.90
C ARG A 139 3.75 12.31 12.13
N GLU A 140 4.45 12.93 13.07
CA GLU A 140 4.28 14.36 13.35
C GLU A 140 4.80 15.22 12.21
N GLU A 141 5.94 14.85 11.60
CA GLU A 141 6.49 15.57 10.46
C GLU A 141 5.56 15.46 9.23
N ILE A 142 5.00 14.28 8.97
CA ILE A 142 4.02 14.07 7.89
C ILE A 142 2.78 14.94 8.11
N ARG A 143 2.24 14.99 9.33
CA ARG A 143 1.08 15.84 9.65
C ARG A 143 1.39 17.32 9.46
N THR A 144 2.54 17.77 9.91
CA THR A 144 3.00 19.16 9.75
C THR A 144 3.15 19.51 8.28
N ARG A 145 3.74 18.62 7.49
CA ARG A 145 3.89 18.80 6.04
C ARG A 145 2.55 18.86 5.32
N VAL A 146 1.58 18.02 5.70
CA VAL A 146 0.25 18.04 5.09
C VAL A 146 -0.49 19.33 5.46
N LYS A 147 -0.42 19.77 6.72
CA LYS A 147 -1.00 21.06 7.14
C LYS A 147 -0.43 22.23 6.34
N SER A 148 0.90 22.30 6.18
CA SER A 148 1.51 23.38 5.39
C SER A 148 1.09 23.35 3.92
N LEU A 149 0.86 22.16 3.34
CA LEU A 149 0.28 22.06 2.00
C LEU A 149 -1.17 22.58 1.94
N LEU A 150 -1.98 22.35 2.98
CA LEU A 150 -3.34 22.88 3.06
C LEU A 150 -3.35 24.40 3.21
N ASP A 151 -2.45 24.96 4.02
CA ASP A 151 -2.34 26.40 4.24
C ASP A 151 -1.99 27.12 2.93
N VAL A 152 -1.01 26.59 2.18
CA VAL A 152 -0.64 27.11 0.84
C VAL A 152 -1.81 27.08 -0.15
N ILE A 153 -2.64 26.03 -0.12
CA ILE A 153 -3.83 25.96 -0.99
C ILE A 153 -4.85 27.02 -0.58
N SER A 154 -5.06 27.21 0.72
CA SER A 154 -6.03 28.17 1.25
C SER A 154 -5.65 29.62 0.94
N GLU A 155 -4.35 29.95 0.93
CA GLU A 155 -3.85 31.28 0.55
C GLU A 155 -3.99 31.56 -0.97
N HIS A 156 -4.02 30.53 -1.81
CA HIS A 156 -4.21 30.68 -3.25
C HIS A 156 -5.68 30.76 -3.70
N ASP A 157 -6.64 30.33 -2.87
CA ASP A 157 -8.07 30.43 -3.16
C ASP A 157 -8.62 31.88 -3.00
N ASP A 158 -7.87 32.79 -2.35
CA ASP A 158 -8.24 34.21 -2.29
C ASP A 158 -7.89 35.00 -3.57
N ASP A 159 -7.00 34.49 -4.43
CA ASP A 159 -6.54 35.14 -5.67
C ASP A 159 -7.05 34.47 -6.96
N MET A 160 -7.76 33.34 -6.86
CA MET A 160 -8.36 32.66 -8.01
C MET A 160 -9.84 33.04 -8.19
N GLN A 161 -10.09 34.23 -8.75
CA GLN A 161 -11.33 34.42 -9.51
C GLN A 161 -11.29 33.42 -10.67
N ILE A 162 -12.13 32.37 -10.57
CA ILE A 162 -12.39 31.43 -11.65
C ILE A 162 -12.92 32.22 -12.85
N GLN A 163 -12.03 32.65 -13.74
CA GLN A 163 -12.39 32.93 -15.12
C GLN A 163 -12.59 31.58 -15.79
N THR A 164 -13.81 31.06 -15.68
CA THR A 164 -14.32 30.06 -16.61
C THR A 164 -14.28 30.69 -18.01
N SER A 165 -13.21 30.42 -18.75
CA SER A 165 -13.27 30.49 -20.19
C SER A 165 -14.29 29.44 -20.63
N GLU A 166 -15.42 29.91 -21.14
CA GLU A 166 -16.49 29.08 -21.68
C GLU A 166 -15.93 28.21 -22.81
N THR A 167 -15.52 26.99 -22.48
CA THR A 167 -15.48 25.92 -23.47
C THR A 167 -16.79 25.14 -23.33
N LYS A 168 -17.78 25.55 -24.11
CA LYS A 168 -18.99 24.77 -24.35
C LYS A 168 -18.56 23.38 -24.86
N ASN A 169 -18.72 22.35 -24.04
CA ASN A 169 -19.18 21.00 -24.39
C ASN A 169 -18.74 19.95 -23.36
N SER A 170 -19.65 19.60 -22.47
CA SER A 170 -20.00 18.21 -22.13
C SER A 170 -20.94 18.28 -20.93
N PHE A 171 -22.21 18.05 -21.18
CA PHE A 171 -23.24 17.88 -20.14
C PHE A 171 -22.94 16.57 -19.40
N GLY A 172 -22.08 16.64 -18.39
CA GLY A 172 -21.56 15.48 -17.66
C GLY A 172 -22.53 14.97 -16.61
N GLY A 173 -22.70 13.63 -16.56
CA GLY A 173 -23.61 12.92 -15.63
C GLY A 173 -23.38 13.18 -14.13
N LEU A 174 -22.31 13.86 -13.75
CA LEU A 174 -22.09 14.32 -12.37
C LEU A 174 -23.03 15.45 -11.95
N ALA A 175 -23.44 16.34 -12.87
CA ALA A 175 -24.44 17.38 -12.58
C ALA A 175 -25.84 16.80 -12.33
N PHE A 176 -26.15 15.67 -12.97
CA PHE A 176 -27.38 14.91 -12.73
C PHE A 176 -27.40 14.22 -11.36
N LEU A 177 -26.27 13.65 -10.96
CA LEU A 177 -26.19 12.87 -9.71
C LEU A 177 -26.21 13.73 -8.45
N TYR A 178 -25.63 14.93 -8.51
CA TYR A 178 -25.46 15.76 -7.32
C TYR A 178 -26.58 16.76 -7.08
N GLY A 179 -27.49 16.97 -8.04
CA GLY A 179 -28.65 17.84 -7.91
C GLY A 179 -28.23 19.30 -7.70
N ASP A 180 -28.54 20.15 -8.67
CA ASP A 180 -28.26 21.58 -8.59
C ASP A 180 -28.85 22.16 -7.29
N LYS A 181 -27.99 22.48 -6.30
CA LYS A 181 -28.39 23.21 -5.10
C LYS A 181 -28.55 24.69 -5.46
N GLY A 182 -29.42 24.94 -6.42
CA GLY A 182 -29.85 26.25 -6.85
C GLY A 182 -31.09 26.69 -6.07
N ASN A 183 -30.87 27.54 -5.07
CA ASN A 183 -31.77 28.64 -4.74
C ASN A 183 -33.07 28.32 -3.95
N CYS A 184 -32.94 28.04 -2.65
CA CYS A 184 -34.03 28.23 -1.70
C CYS A 184 -34.19 29.71 -1.34
N LYS A 185 -34.74 30.52 -2.26
CA LYS A 185 -35.40 31.79 -1.94
C LYS A 185 -36.87 31.71 -2.37
N ALA A 186 -37.69 31.12 -1.52
CA ALA A 186 -39.14 31.30 -1.61
C ALA A 186 -39.51 32.66 -1.00
N ARG A 187 -39.76 33.66 -1.85
CA ARG A 187 -40.85 34.64 -1.60
C ARG A 187 -42.13 33.88 -1.95
N ILE A 188 -43.24 33.96 -1.21
CA ILE A 188 -44.16 35.10 -1.12
C ILE A 188 -45.17 34.78 0.01
N SER A 189 -45.47 35.73 0.89
CA SER A 189 -46.86 36.08 1.19
C SER A 189 -46.93 37.44 1.92
N ALA A 190 -47.86 38.26 1.45
CA ALA A 190 -48.09 39.64 1.84
C ALA A 190 -48.60 39.78 3.29
N ARG A 191 -48.28 40.93 3.89
CA ARG A 191 -48.91 41.46 5.10
C ARG A 191 -50.41 41.74 4.85
N PRO A 192 -51.24 41.69 5.90
CA PRO A 192 -51.71 42.98 6.41
C PRO A 192 -51.55 43.13 7.92
N THR A 193 -51.21 44.36 8.31
CA THR A 193 -51.22 44.92 9.65
C THR A 193 -52.65 45.12 10.17
N VAL A 194 -52.92 44.72 11.41
CA VAL A 194 -53.70 45.52 12.38
C VAL A 194 -53.09 45.32 13.78
N SER A 195 -52.86 46.44 14.46
CA SER A 195 -52.27 46.59 15.79
C SER A 195 -53.11 46.03 16.95
N ALA A 196 -52.40 45.83 18.06
CA ALA A 196 -52.77 45.88 19.48
C ALA A 196 -54.18 46.42 19.82
N ASP A 197 -54.85 45.96 20.89
CA ASP A 197 -54.37 46.12 22.27
C ASP A 197 -55.32 45.46 23.31
N VAL A 198 -54.80 45.30 24.54
CA VAL A 198 -55.52 45.30 25.86
C VAL A 198 -56.09 44.00 26.47
N SER A 199 -55.32 43.47 27.43
CA SER A 199 -55.64 43.14 28.85
C SER A 199 -57.00 42.62 29.35
N ARG A 200 -56.88 41.63 30.26
CA ARG A 200 -57.68 41.32 31.48
C ARG A 200 -59.12 40.78 31.31
N ALA A 201 -59.31 39.51 31.70
CA ALA A 201 -59.90 39.11 32.99
C ALA A 201 -59.61 37.61 33.24
#